data_AF-A0A7S2I9C3-F1
#
_entry.id   AF-A0A7S2I9C3-F1
#
_cell.length_a   1.000
_cell.length_b   1.000
_cell.length_c   1.000
_cell.angle_alpha   90.00
_cell.angle_beta   90.00
_cell.angle_gamma   90.00
#
_symmetry.space_group_name_H-M   'P 1'
#
loop_
_entity.id
_entity.type
_entity.pdbx_description
1 polymer ?
#
loop_
_entity_poly.entity_id
_entity_poly.type
_entity_poly.pdbx_seq_one_letter_code
_entity_poly.pdbx_strand_id
1 'polypeptide(L)'
;VMQDGRKVDLHVKDMLETTRLKTAPEANPPQAPHAKVTHGGSATTVMEAAIKAHRSGKKTVAVNAASAYSVGGGVLTGGRHALEETWCMVSTLLGSLQKVQWEQLQVRRSRVTPGSNPVTESLGQHIPVDGCIVSPSVEIFRDTSNKGYAFQESGTKILGVCSVAMFNMNPRVRDSPQDAPRNFDEYCRQVKQKFRSMIAACDELGAEVLICPDVGCGVFENDPQIVGSLFGEAL
;
A
#
# COMPACT_ATOMS: atom_id res chain seq x y z
N VAL A 1 -15.70 -8.48 17.63
CA VAL A 1 -16.69 -8.38 18.73
C VAL A 1 -16.10 -7.42 19.74
N MET A 2 -16.83 -6.36 20.06
CA MET A 2 -16.44 -5.35 21.03
C MET A 2 -16.41 -5.95 22.45
N GLN A 3 -15.81 -5.24 23.41
CA GLN A 3 -15.73 -5.71 24.80
C GLN A 3 -17.11 -5.92 25.45
N ASP A 4 -18.14 -5.21 24.98
CA ASP A 4 -19.53 -5.30 25.42
C ASP A 4 -20.38 -6.33 24.64
N GLY A 5 -19.75 -7.12 23.76
CA GLY A 5 -20.43 -8.14 22.96
C GLY A 5 -21.06 -7.65 21.65
N ARG A 6 -21.05 -6.32 21.38
CA ARG A 6 -21.53 -5.81 20.08
C ARG A 6 -20.66 -6.31 18.93
N LYS A 7 -21.29 -6.55 17.77
CA LYS A 7 -20.60 -6.92 16.53
C LYS A 7 -20.37 -5.66 15.69
N VAL A 8 -19.24 -5.63 15.00
CA VAL A 8 -18.93 -4.61 14.00
C VAL A 8 -19.13 -5.28 12.65
N ASP A 9 -20.10 -4.82 11.88
CA ASP A 9 -20.40 -5.36 10.56
C ASP A 9 -19.45 -4.76 9.53
N LEU A 10 -18.80 -5.62 8.74
CA LEU A 10 -17.84 -5.26 7.71
C LEU A 10 -18.30 -5.81 6.35
N HIS A 11 -18.12 -5.01 5.31
CA HIS A 11 -18.54 -5.24 3.93
C HIS A 11 -17.33 -5.60 3.06
N VAL A 12 -16.62 -6.66 3.45
CA VAL A 12 -15.32 -7.06 2.86
C VAL A 12 -15.44 -7.52 1.41
N LYS A 13 -16.62 -8.04 1.00
CA LYS A 13 -16.85 -8.64 -0.31
C LYS A 13 -16.56 -7.66 -1.45
N ASP A 14 -17.10 -6.45 -1.38
CA ASP A 14 -16.97 -5.43 -2.43
C ASP A 14 -15.50 -5.04 -2.64
N MET A 15 -14.74 -4.89 -1.56
CA MET A 15 -13.30 -4.64 -1.61
C MET A 15 -12.57 -5.79 -2.32
N LEU A 16 -12.85 -7.04 -1.95
CA LEU A 16 -12.18 -8.19 -2.53
C LEU A 16 -12.48 -8.33 -4.02
N GLU A 17 -13.74 -8.18 -4.43
CA GLU A 17 -14.17 -8.31 -5.84
C GLU A 17 -13.55 -7.23 -6.75
N THR A 18 -13.25 -6.05 -6.20
CA THR A 18 -12.72 -4.90 -6.96
C THR A 18 -11.23 -4.64 -6.72
N THR A 19 -10.59 -5.45 -5.89
CA THR A 19 -9.14 -5.45 -5.66
C THR A 19 -8.40 -5.85 -6.94
N ARG A 20 -7.44 -5.02 -7.35
CA ARG A 20 -6.71 -5.18 -8.60
C ARG A 20 -5.29 -4.61 -8.54
N LEU A 21 -4.44 -5.03 -9.48
CA LEU A 21 -3.16 -4.37 -9.74
C LEU A 21 -3.36 -3.17 -10.66
N LYS A 22 -2.58 -2.11 -10.43
CA LYS A 22 -2.51 -0.94 -11.31
C LYS A 22 -1.07 -0.69 -11.70
N THR A 23 -0.86 -0.52 -12.99
CA THR A 23 0.35 0.07 -13.58
C THR A 23 -0.06 1.26 -14.43
N ALA A 24 0.73 2.33 -14.40
CA ALA A 24 0.70 3.39 -15.39
C ALA A 24 1.80 3.09 -16.43
N PRO A 25 1.56 3.23 -17.74
CA PRO A 25 2.63 3.14 -18.73
C PRO A 25 3.48 4.43 -18.75
N GLU A 26 4.77 4.32 -19.06
CA GLU A 26 5.66 5.49 -19.18
C GLU A 26 5.32 6.40 -20.35
N ALA A 27 4.82 5.81 -21.45
CA ALA A 27 4.60 6.53 -22.71
C ALA A 27 3.50 7.61 -22.61
N ASN A 28 2.57 7.47 -21.67
CA ASN A 28 1.49 8.42 -21.41
C ASN A 28 1.32 8.53 -19.88
N PRO A 29 2.17 9.33 -19.20
CA PRO A 29 1.98 9.55 -17.78
C PRO A 29 0.60 10.21 -17.56
N PRO A 30 -0.13 9.85 -16.49
CA PRO A 30 -1.33 10.59 -16.13
C PRO A 30 -0.98 12.07 -16.00
N GLN A 31 -1.87 12.95 -16.46
CA GLN A 31 -1.68 14.38 -16.25
C GLN A 31 -1.65 14.64 -14.74
N ALA A 32 -0.56 15.28 -14.31
CA ALA A 32 -0.39 15.88 -13.00
C ALA A 32 -1.69 16.64 -12.62
N PRO A 33 -2.48 16.15 -11.64
CA PRO A 33 -3.67 16.86 -11.24
C PRO A 33 -3.28 18.21 -10.63
N HIS A 34 -4.09 19.25 -10.83
CA HIS A 34 -3.94 20.49 -10.06
C HIS A 34 -4.20 20.22 -8.57
N ALA A 35 -3.16 19.84 -7.84
CA ALA A 35 -3.22 19.41 -6.46
C ALA A 35 -2.58 20.43 -5.52
N LYS A 36 -3.26 20.71 -4.40
CA LYS A 36 -2.67 21.45 -3.29
C LYS A 36 -2.03 20.46 -2.34
N VAL A 37 -0.70 20.53 -2.20
CA VAL A 37 0.03 19.73 -1.20
C VAL A 37 -0.02 20.45 0.14
N THR A 38 -0.43 19.74 1.18
CA THR A 38 -0.42 20.23 2.57
C THR A 38 0.25 19.23 3.48
N HIS A 39 1.08 19.71 4.41
CA HIS A 39 1.68 18.86 5.42
C HIS A 39 0.61 18.33 6.40
N GLY A 40 0.55 17.00 6.56
CA GLY A 40 -0.48 16.32 7.37
C GLY A 40 -0.34 16.46 8.89
N GLY A 41 0.77 17.04 9.37
CA GLY A 41 1.10 17.15 10.79
C GLY A 41 1.96 15.97 11.27
N SER A 42 2.89 16.24 12.18
CA SER A 42 3.91 15.26 12.63
C SER A 42 3.41 14.19 13.59
N ALA A 43 2.18 14.30 14.10
CA ALA A 43 1.62 13.40 15.12
C ALA A 43 0.37 12.64 14.64
N THR A 44 0.13 12.57 13.32
CA THR A 44 -1.06 11.92 12.76
C THR A 44 -0.65 10.76 11.85
N THR A 45 -1.15 9.56 12.15
CA THR A 45 -0.94 8.40 11.29
C THR A 45 -1.72 8.54 9.97
N VAL A 46 -1.29 7.83 8.93
CA VAL A 46 -2.02 7.80 7.64
C VAL A 46 -3.48 7.36 7.81
N MET A 47 -3.75 6.40 8.72
CA MET A 47 -5.11 5.95 9.02
C MET A 47 -5.94 7.03 9.72
N GLU A 48 -5.39 7.73 10.72
CA GLU A 48 -6.10 8.82 11.40
C GLU A 48 -6.40 9.98 10.46
N ALA A 49 -5.44 10.35 9.60
CA ALA A 49 -5.64 11.35 8.57
C ALA A 49 -6.72 10.92 7.56
N ALA A 50 -6.73 9.65 7.15
CA ALA A 50 -7.75 9.11 6.25
C ALA A 50 -9.15 9.13 6.89
N ILE A 51 -9.27 8.72 8.16
CA ILE A 51 -10.53 8.79 8.91
C ILE A 51 -11.01 10.24 9.00
N LYS A 52 -10.12 11.19 9.35
CA LYS A 52 -10.46 12.61 9.47
C LYS A 52 -10.95 13.20 8.15
N ALA A 53 -10.25 12.93 7.04
CA ALA A 53 -10.64 13.40 5.72
C ALA A 53 -11.99 12.79 5.29
N HIS A 54 -12.18 11.49 5.48
CA HIS A 54 -13.44 10.81 5.18
C HIS A 54 -14.62 11.37 5.99
N ARG A 55 -14.44 11.58 7.31
CA ARG A 55 -15.46 12.21 8.18
C ARG A 55 -15.80 13.65 7.79
N SER A 56 -14.92 14.30 7.04
CA SER A 56 -15.15 15.63 6.45
C SER A 56 -15.87 15.54 5.08
N GLY A 57 -16.37 14.36 4.71
CA GLY A 57 -17.11 14.11 3.46
C GLY A 57 -16.23 13.92 2.22
N LYS A 58 -14.91 13.76 2.38
CA LYS A 58 -13.98 13.65 1.24
C LYS A 58 -13.80 12.23 0.74
N LYS A 59 -13.83 12.06 -0.58
CA LYS A 59 -13.44 10.82 -1.28
C LYS A 59 -11.94 10.58 -1.10
N THR A 60 -11.60 9.81 -0.06
CA THR A 60 -10.24 9.71 0.46
C THR A 60 -9.57 8.41 0.06
N VAL A 61 -8.44 8.50 -0.61
CA VAL A 61 -7.50 7.38 -0.83
C VAL A 61 -6.31 7.55 0.10
N ALA A 62 -5.88 6.45 0.71
CA ALA A 62 -4.69 6.43 1.56
C ALA A 62 -3.62 5.50 0.99
N VAL A 63 -2.37 5.68 1.41
CA VAL A 63 -1.25 4.87 0.92
C VAL A 63 -0.76 3.92 2.00
N ASN A 64 -0.55 2.67 1.58
CA ASN A 64 0.13 1.65 2.36
C ASN A 64 1.56 1.46 1.79
N ALA A 65 2.57 1.62 2.64
CA ALA A 65 3.96 1.33 2.32
C ALA A 65 4.19 -0.18 2.49
N ALA A 66 3.86 -0.94 1.43
CA ALA A 66 3.83 -2.39 1.47
C ALA A 66 5.20 -3.02 1.18
N SER A 67 5.43 -4.22 1.70
CA SER A 67 6.51 -5.07 1.27
C SER A 67 6.19 -5.68 -0.10
N ALA A 68 7.16 -5.74 -1.02
CA ALA A 68 6.97 -6.44 -2.30
C ALA A 68 6.98 -7.97 -2.12
N TYR A 69 7.56 -8.46 -1.02
CA TYR A 69 7.95 -9.86 -0.85
C TYR A 69 7.17 -10.59 0.25
N SER A 70 6.59 -9.84 1.19
CA SER A 70 5.87 -10.37 2.35
C SER A 70 4.51 -9.70 2.48
N VAL A 71 3.43 -10.40 2.15
CA VAL A 71 2.07 -9.84 2.27
C VAL A 71 1.74 -9.49 3.70
N GLY A 72 1.41 -8.21 3.94
CA GLY A 72 1.10 -7.72 5.28
C GLY A 72 2.33 -7.61 6.18
N GLY A 73 3.54 -7.65 5.62
CA GLY A 73 4.80 -7.62 6.36
C GLY A 73 4.86 -8.69 7.45
N GLY A 74 5.14 -8.27 8.68
CA GLY A 74 5.24 -9.13 9.85
C GLY A 74 3.91 -9.42 10.58
N VAL A 75 2.75 -8.99 10.06
CA VAL A 75 1.48 -8.94 10.84
C VAL A 75 1.05 -10.28 11.43
N LEU A 76 1.28 -11.40 10.72
CA LEU A 76 0.91 -12.73 11.16
C LEU A 76 1.96 -13.41 12.05
N THR A 77 3.16 -12.84 12.12
CA THR A 77 4.32 -13.42 12.82
C THR A 77 4.69 -12.65 14.09
N GLY A 78 4.05 -11.50 14.34
CA GLY A 78 4.43 -10.59 15.42
C GLY A 78 5.80 -9.93 15.17
N GLY A 79 6.12 -9.67 13.90
CA GLY A 79 7.36 -9.05 13.47
C GLY A 79 7.45 -7.56 13.83
N ARG A 80 8.19 -6.79 13.02
CA ARG A 80 8.34 -5.34 13.23
C ARG A 80 6.97 -4.67 13.12
N HIS A 81 6.71 -3.69 13.99
CA HIS A 81 5.55 -2.81 13.84
C HIS A 81 5.87 -1.70 12.86
N ALA A 82 5.57 -1.90 11.57
CA ALA A 82 5.64 -0.86 10.56
C ALA A 82 4.22 -0.49 10.06
N LEU A 83 4.19 0.34 9.02
CA LEU A 83 2.97 0.95 8.50
C LEU A 83 2.03 -0.10 7.89
N GLU A 84 2.58 -1.09 7.17
CA GLU A 84 1.79 -2.18 6.57
C GLU A 84 1.14 -3.07 7.64
N GLU A 85 1.89 -3.50 8.66
CA GLU A 85 1.32 -4.34 9.73
C GLU A 85 0.20 -3.60 10.45
N THR A 86 0.37 -2.29 10.66
CA THR A 86 -0.67 -1.47 11.29
C THR A 86 -1.92 -1.43 10.42
N TRP A 87 -1.81 -1.16 9.11
CA TRP A 87 -2.93 -1.24 8.19
C TRP A 87 -3.64 -2.59 8.24
N CYS A 88 -2.88 -3.69 8.21
CA CYS A 88 -3.42 -5.05 8.24
C CYS A 88 -4.09 -5.40 9.57
N MET A 89 -3.67 -4.81 10.69
CA MET A 89 -4.32 -5.01 11.98
C MET A 89 -5.62 -4.21 12.12
N VAL A 90 -5.64 -2.96 11.64
CA VAL A 90 -6.74 -2.03 11.93
C VAL A 90 -7.82 -1.98 10.87
N SER A 91 -7.60 -2.61 9.73
CA SER A 91 -8.51 -2.53 8.58
C SER A 91 -8.69 -3.87 7.87
N THR A 92 -9.58 -3.87 6.88
CA THR A 92 -9.84 -5.03 6.01
C THR A 92 -8.71 -5.32 5.02
N LEU A 93 -7.68 -4.45 4.93
CA LEU A 93 -6.67 -4.46 3.87
C LEU A 93 -5.95 -5.79 3.66
N LEU A 94 -5.68 -6.55 4.74
CA LEU A 94 -4.93 -7.81 4.66
C LEU A 94 -5.56 -8.79 3.66
N GLY A 95 -6.89 -8.91 3.63
CA GLY A 95 -7.60 -9.79 2.71
C GLY A 95 -7.39 -9.40 1.23
N SER A 96 -7.32 -8.09 0.96
CA SER A 96 -7.03 -7.57 -0.38
C SER A 96 -5.62 -7.93 -0.85
N LEU A 97 -4.62 -7.76 0.03
CA LEU A 97 -3.23 -8.11 -0.29
C LEU A 97 -3.05 -9.62 -0.52
N GLN A 98 -3.67 -10.44 0.33
CA GLN A 98 -3.64 -11.90 0.20
C GLN A 98 -4.29 -12.39 -1.10
N LYS A 99 -5.41 -11.76 -1.53
CA LYS A 99 -6.03 -12.05 -2.82
C LYS A 99 -5.05 -11.85 -3.97
N VAL A 100 -4.38 -10.70 -4.03
CA VAL A 100 -3.43 -10.40 -5.12
C VAL A 100 -2.27 -11.40 -5.12
N GLN A 101 -1.69 -11.70 -3.97
CA GLN A 101 -0.62 -12.70 -3.89
C GLN A 101 -1.09 -14.07 -4.40
N TRP A 102 -2.29 -14.51 -4.00
CA TRP A 102 -2.86 -15.75 -4.50
C TRP A 102 -3.03 -15.75 -6.02
N GLU A 103 -3.61 -14.69 -6.59
CA GLU A 103 -3.78 -14.53 -8.03
C GLU A 103 -2.44 -14.55 -8.78
N GLN A 104 -1.42 -13.85 -8.26
CA GLN A 104 -0.07 -13.86 -8.85
C GLN A 104 0.58 -15.24 -8.78
N LEU A 105 0.41 -15.98 -7.68
CA LEU A 105 0.89 -17.36 -7.57
C LEU A 105 0.21 -18.29 -8.57
N GLN A 106 -1.11 -18.14 -8.80
CA GLN A 106 -1.81 -18.93 -9.82
C GLN A 106 -1.28 -18.63 -11.22
N VAL A 107 -1.11 -17.35 -11.58
CA VAL A 107 -0.55 -16.95 -12.88
C VAL A 107 0.85 -17.51 -13.09
N ARG A 108 1.70 -17.52 -12.05
CA ARG A 108 3.05 -18.12 -12.13
C ARG A 108 2.98 -19.62 -12.36
N ARG A 109 2.20 -20.35 -11.56
CA ARG A 109 2.03 -21.81 -11.69
C ARG A 109 1.54 -22.21 -13.07
N SER A 110 0.65 -21.43 -13.69
CA SER A 110 0.17 -21.68 -15.05
C SER A 110 1.22 -21.42 -16.15
N ARG A 111 2.29 -20.69 -15.86
CA ARG A 111 3.39 -20.40 -16.81
C ARG A 111 4.58 -21.35 -16.67
N VAL A 112 4.62 -22.18 -15.62
CA VAL A 112 5.68 -23.18 -15.40
C VAL A 112 5.50 -24.32 -16.41
N THR A 113 6.46 -24.47 -17.32
CA THR A 113 6.54 -25.62 -18.24
C THR A 113 6.85 -26.91 -17.46
N PRO A 114 6.19 -28.04 -17.78
CA PRO A 114 6.53 -29.33 -17.18
C PRO A 114 8.01 -29.66 -17.38
N GLY A 115 8.76 -29.83 -16.28
CA GLY A 115 10.19 -30.15 -16.30
C GLY A 115 11.12 -29.00 -15.90
N SER A 116 10.60 -27.80 -15.61
CA SER A 116 11.40 -26.73 -15.00
C SER A 116 11.56 -26.95 -13.49
N ASN A 117 12.77 -26.71 -12.98
CA ASN A 117 13.15 -27.00 -11.59
C ASN A 117 12.50 -25.95 -10.65
N PRO A 118 11.59 -26.33 -9.73
CA PRO A 118 10.81 -25.38 -8.92
C PRO A 118 11.64 -24.59 -7.89
N VAL A 119 12.94 -24.87 -7.78
CA VAL A 119 13.86 -24.35 -6.75
C VAL A 119 14.45 -22.97 -7.13
N THR A 120 14.17 -22.45 -8.32
CA THR A 120 14.71 -21.15 -8.78
C THR A 120 13.64 -20.07 -8.98
N GLU A 121 12.43 -20.23 -8.42
CA GLU A 121 11.52 -19.10 -8.27
C GLU A 121 12.03 -18.21 -7.12
N SER A 122 12.91 -17.27 -7.45
CA SER A 122 13.18 -16.09 -6.62
C SER A 122 11.85 -15.59 -6.06
N LEU A 123 11.77 -15.30 -4.75
CA LEU A 123 10.61 -14.69 -4.07
C LEU A 123 9.97 -13.65 -4.99
N GLY A 124 8.96 -14.06 -5.77
CA GLY A 124 8.55 -13.20 -6.85
C GLY A 124 7.67 -12.11 -6.26
N GLN A 125 8.00 -10.85 -6.54
CA GLN A 125 7.26 -9.71 -6.00
C GLN A 125 5.75 -9.86 -6.28
N HIS A 126 4.92 -9.76 -5.27
CA HIS A 126 3.45 -9.82 -5.46
C HIS A 126 2.88 -8.46 -5.89
N ILE A 127 3.66 -7.40 -5.71
CA ILE A 127 3.41 -6.06 -6.22
C ILE A 127 4.41 -5.79 -7.34
N PRO A 128 3.98 -5.44 -8.57
CA PRO A 128 4.89 -5.08 -9.65
C PRO A 128 5.79 -3.90 -9.28
N VAL A 129 7.04 -3.91 -9.78
CA VAL A 129 8.01 -2.84 -9.53
C VAL A 129 7.48 -1.48 -9.95
N ASP A 130 6.75 -1.40 -11.06
CA ASP A 130 6.19 -0.18 -11.62
C ASP A 130 4.73 0.08 -11.21
N GLY A 131 4.20 -0.67 -10.25
CA GLY A 131 2.77 -0.68 -9.95
C GLY A 131 2.42 -0.56 -8.46
N CYS A 132 1.12 -0.67 -8.19
CA CYS A 132 0.56 -0.78 -6.86
C CYS A 132 -0.66 -1.72 -6.85
N ILE A 133 -1.02 -2.20 -5.66
CA ILE A 133 -2.33 -2.83 -5.44
C ILE A 133 -3.34 -1.74 -5.12
N VAL A 134 -4.49 -1.77 -5.78
CA VAL A 134 -5.64 -0.92 -5.49
C VAL A 134 -6.66 -1.73 -4.72
N SER A 135 -6.96 -1.30 -3.50
CA SER A 135 -7.92 -1.90 -2.58
C SER A 135 -9.08 -0.94 -2.34
N PRO A 136 -10.18 -0.99 -3.12
CA PRO A 136 -11.31 -0.08 -2.96
C PRO A 136 -12.12 -0.39 -1.68
N SER A 137 -12.84 0.59 -1.14
CA SER A 137 -13.80 0.38 -0.04
C SER A 137 -13.22 -0.28 1.22
N VAL A 138 -11.96 0.02 1.56
CA VAL A 138 -11.30 -0.49 2.77
C VAL A 138 -11.99 0.07 4.02
N GLU A 139 -12.31 -0.80 4.97
CA GLU A 139 -12.93 -0.43 6.25
C GLU A 139 -11.89 -0.44 7.37
N ILE A 140 -11.69 0.70 8.03
CA ILE A 140 -10.86 0.83 9.23
C ILE A 140 -11.76 0.63 10.45
N PHE A 141 -11.54 -0.44 11.22
CA PHE A 141 -12.44 -0.88 12.27
C PHE A 141 -11.78 -1.01 13.65
N ARG A 142 -10.48 -0.72 13.77
CA ARG A 142 -9.80 -0.57 15.06
C ARG A 142 -9.14 0.78 15.19
N ASP A 143 -8.91 1.19 16.43
CA ASP A 143 -8.02 2.30 16.75
C ASP A 143 -6.55 1.95 16.49
N THR A 144 -5.70 2.97 16.49
CA THR A 144 -4.25 2.87 16.33
C THR A 144 -3.55 2.29 17.57
N SER A 145 -2.25 1.98 17.42
CA SER A 145 -1.42 1.34 18.45
C SER A 145 -1.41 2.07 19.80
N ASN A 146 -1.35 3.41 19.78
CA ASN A 146 -1.40 4.27 20.95
C ASN A 146 -2.71 4.17 21.76
N LYS A 147 -3.77 3.61 21.17
CA LYS A 147 -5.08 3.36 21.80
C LYS A 147 -5.35 1.86 21.99
N GLY A 148 -4.33 1.01 21.82
CA GLY A 148 -4.42 -0.42 22.08
C GLY A 148 -5.26 -1.23 21.09
N TYR A 149 -5.48 -0.74 19.87
CA TYR A 149 -6.22 -1.46 18.82
C TYR A 149 -7.66 -1.86 19.19
N ALA A 150 -8.31 -1.05 20.03
CA ALA A 150 -9.71 -1.22 20.39
C ALA A 150 -10.60 -1.23 19.14
N PHE A 151 -11.66 -2.04 19.14
CA PHE A 151 -12.64 -1.99 18.07
C PHE A 151 -13.40 -0.66 18.11
N GLN A 152 -13.56 -0.04 16.94
CA GLN A 152 -14.45 1.11 16.78
C GLN A 152 -15.92 0.66 16.78
N GLU A 153 -16.84 1.55 17.16
CA GLU A 153 -18.28 1.25 17.14
C GLU A 153 -18.81 0.96 15.74
N SER A 154 -18.22 1.59 14.72
CA SER A 154 -18.49 1.36 13.31
C SER A 154 -17.20 1.46 12.50
N GLY A 155 -17.09 0.64 11.45
CA GLY A 155 -15.97 0.72 10.51
C GLY A 155 -16.03 2.01 9.70
N THR A 156 -14.91 2.71 9.56
CA THR A 156 -14.79 3.85 8.65
C THR A 156 -14.40 3.33 7.26
N LYS A 157 -15.34 3.36 6.31
CA LYS A 157 -15.13 2.93 4.92
C LYS A 157 -14.55 4.07 4.08
N ILE A 158 -13.25 4.03 3.79
CA ILE A 158 -12.60 5.00 2.90
C ILE A 158 -12.73 4.57 1.43
N LEU A 159 -12.45 5.49 0.48
CA LEU A 159 -12.61 5.22 -0.95
C LEU A 159 -11.69 4.08 -1.40
N GLY A 160 -10.46 4.05 -0.87
CA GLY A 160 -9.55 2.93 -1.06
C GLY A 160 -8.19 3.14 -0.45
N VAL A 161 -7.36 2.10 -0.57
CA VAL A 161 -5.94 2.12 -0.22
C VAL A 161 -5.12 1.71 -1.44
N CYS A 162 -4.08 2.48 -1.75
CA CYS A 162 -3.05 2.09 -2.70
C CYS A 162 -1.87 1.50 -1.94
N SER A 163 -1.57 0.22 -2.15
CA SER A 163 -0.40 -0.43 -1.55
C SER A 163 0.74 -0.47 -2.56
N VAL A 164 1.80 0.28 -2.26
CA VAL A 164 2.97 0.44 -3.13
C VAL A 164 4.22 -0.09 -2.41
N ALA A 165 5.05 -0.83 -3.14
CA ALA A 165 6.31 -1.31 -2.60
C ALA A 165 7.46 -0.42 -3.08
N MET A 166 8.14 0.24 -2.13
CA MET A 166 9.38 0.96 -2.41
C MET A 166 10.57 0.01 -2.37
N PHE A 167 11.67 0.40 -3.01
CA PHE A 167 12.90 -0.39 -2.98
C PHE A 167 13.45 -0.49 -1.58
N ASN A 168 14.01 -1.65 -1.24
CA ASN A 168 14.75 -1.82 -0.02
C ASN A 168 16.20 -1.34 -0.22
N MET A 169 16.55 -0.20 0.38
CA MET A 169 17.93 0.30 0.45
C MET A 169 18.66 -0.22 1.70
N ASN A 170 17.94 -0.81 2.67
CA ASN A 170 18.46 -1.23 3.95
C ASN A 170 19.02 -2.67 3.92
N PRO A 171 20.35 -2.86 4.02
CA PRO A 171 20.96 -4.21 3.99
C PRO A 171 20.63 -5.04 5.24
N ARG A 172 20.03 -4.44 6.28
CA ARG A 172 19.68 -5.10 7.55
C ARG A 172 18.30 -5.74 7.53
N VAL A 173 17.51 -5.50 6.50
CA VAL A 173 16.21 -6.15 6.28
C VAL A 173 16.46 -7.50 5.63
N ARG A 174 16.08 -8.59 6.31
CA ARG A 174 16.40 -9.97 5.89
C ARG A 174 15.27 -10.63 5.10
N ASP A 175 14.06 -10.16 5.30
CA ASP A 175 12.81 -10.63 4.69
C ASP A 175 12.47 -9.90 3.39
N SER A 176 13.31 -8.95 2.96
CA SER A 176 13.25 -8.29 1.66
C SER A 176 14.67 -8.19 1.09
N PRO A 177 14.94 -8.64 -0.16
CA PRO A 177 16.24 -8.41 -0.81
C PRO A 177 16.49 -6.91 -0.99
N GLN A 178 17.75 -6.52 -1.13
CA GLN A 178 18.15 -5.16 -1.51
C GLN A 178 17.99 -5.03 -3.03
N ASP A 179 16.84 -4.54 -3.46
CA ASP A 179 16.34 -4.62 -4.84
C ASP A 179 16.37 -3.29 -5.60
N ALA A 180 16.93 -2.25 -4.99
CA ALA A 180 17.10 -0.95 -5.62
C ALA A 180 18.02 -1.03 -6.86
N PRO A 181 17.67 -0.33 -7.96
CA PRO A 181 18.58 -0.16 -9.09
C PRO A 181 19.92 0.47 -8.66
N ARG A 182 21.03 -0.06 -9.18
CA ARG A 182 22.37 0.49 -8.91
C ARG A 182 22.60 1.85 -9.56
N ASN A 183 21.96 2.08 -10.71
CA ASN A 183 22.00 3.37 -11.39
C ASN A 183 20.94 4.28 -10.76
N PHE A 184 21.36 5.49 -10.36
CA PHE A 184 20.50 6.43 -9.65
C PHE A 184 19.36 6.99 -10.53
N ASP A 185 19.63 7.28 -11.80
CA ASP A 185 18.59 7.76 -12.73
C ASP A 185 17.50 6.70 -12.93
N GLU A 186 17.91 5.44 -13.00
CA GLU A 186 16.99 4.30 -13.08
C GLU A 186 16.17 4.12 -11.79
N TYR A 187 16.79 4.29 -10.62
CA TYR A 187 16.08 4.35 -9.35
C TYR A 187 15.02 5.47 -9.36
N CYS A 188 15.42 6.70 -9.72
CA CYS A 188 14.52 7.84 -9.80
C CYS A 188 13.36 7.61 -10.78
N ARG A 189 13.66 7.04 -11.96
CA ARG A 189 12.66 6.71 -12.98
C ARG A 189 11.64 5.70 -12.45
N GLN A 190 12.10 4.59 -11.87
CA GLN A 190 11.21 3.55 -11.37
C GLN A 190 10.40 4.01 -10.14
N VAL A 191 10.99 4.80 -9.23
CA VAL A 191 10.24 5.40 -8.10
C VAL A 191 9.15 6.34 -8.61
N LYS A 192 9.44 7.20 -9.60
CA LYS A 192 8.40 8.03 -10.24
C LYS A 192 7.30 7.20 -10.88
N GLN A 193 7.65 6.06 -11.47
CA GLN A 193 6.66 5.19 -12.09
C GLN A 193 5.70 4.57 -11.07
N LYS A 194 6.20 4.16 -9.90
CA LYS A 194 5.38 3.72 -8.77
C LYS A 194 4.38 4.80 -8.36
N PHE A 195 4.83 6.06 -8.23
CA PHE A 195 3.96 7.18 -7.90
C PHE A 195 2.91 7.47 -8.96
N ARG A 196 3.28 7.41 -10.26
CA ARG A 196 2.31 7.57 -11.36
C ARG A 196 1.24 6.49 -11.36
N SER A 197 1.59 5.24 -11.07
CA SER A 197 0.63 4.15 -10.93
C SER A 197 -0.36 4.40 -9.79
N MET A 198 0.13 4.90 -8.66
CA MET A 198 -0.71 5.30 -7.53
C MET A 198 -1.62 6.50 -7.88
N ILE A 199 -1.11 7.53 -8.54
CA ILE A 199 -1.90 8.70 -8.95
C ILE A 199 -2.98 8.30 -9.95
N ALA A 200 -2.65 7.45 -10.93
CA ALA A 200 -3.62 6.90 -11.87
C ALA A 200 -4.70 6.04 -11.16
N ALA A 201 -4.34 5.30 -10.11
CA ALA A 201 -5.33 4.60 -9.28
C ALA A 201 -6.26 5.57 -8.54
N CYS A 202 -5.73 6.68 -8.03
CA CYS A 202 -6.51 7.71 -7.35
C CYS A 202 -7.51 8.38 -8.29
N ASP A 203 -7.08 8.69 -9.52
CA ASP A 203 -7.93 9.25 -10.56
C ASP A 203 -9.07 8.29 -10.94
N GLU A 204 -8.76 7.00 -11.18
CA GLU A 204 -9.76 5.97 -11.47
C GLU A 204 -10.80 5.79 -10.36
N LEU A 205 -10.39 5.95 -9.10
CA LEU A 205 -11.30 5.88 -7.96
C LEU A 205 -12.12 7.17 -7.77
N GLY A 206 -11.75 8.25 -8.45
CA GLY A 206 -12.36 9.57 -8.26
C GLY A 206 -12.00 10.19 -6.91
N ALA A 207 -10.75 10.04 -6.48
CA ALA A 207 -10.26 10.57 -5.21
C ALA A 207 -10.22 12.11 -5.22
N GLU A 208 -10.68 12.73 -4.12
CA GLU A 208 -10.50 14.16 -3.85
C GLU A 208 -9.26 14.42 -2.98
N VAL A 209 -8.87 13.43 -2.17
CA VAL A 209 -7.78 13.54 -1.20
C VAL A 209 -6.94 12.27 -1.24
N LEU A 210 -5.64 12.43 -1.43
CA LEU A 210 -4.62 11.38 -1.26
C LEU A 210 -3.84 11.63 0.03
N ILE A 211 -3.85 10.67 0.95
CA ILE A 211 -3.02 10.69 2.16
C ILE A 211 -1.80 9.79 1.94
N CYS A 212 -0.64 10.42 1.73
CA CYS A 212 0.63 9.73 1.48
C CYS A 212 1.58 9.89 2.68
N PRO A 213 2.05 8.80 3.32
CA PRO A 213 3.12 8.85 4.32
C PRO A 213 4.50 8.90 3.64
N ASP A 214 5.56 8.89 4.44
CA ASP A 214 6.96 8.77 4.04
C ASP A 214 7.31 7.35 3.53
N VAL A 215 6.64 6.94 2.45
CA VAL A 215 6.73 5.61 1.84
C VAL A 215 8.18 5.18 1.58
N GLY A 216 8.59 4.04 2.13
CA GLY A 216 9.94 3.49 1.96
C GLY A 216 11.06 4.18 2.73
N CYS A 217 10.79 5.29 3.44
CA CYS A 217 11.84 6.06 4.13
C CYS A 217 12.19 5.53 5.52
N GLY A 218 11.30 4.75 6.13
CA GLY A 218 11.52 4.10 7.43
C GLY A 218 12.37 2.83 7.31
N VAL A 219 11.73 1.66 7.37
CA VAL A 219 12.41 0.34 7.39
C VAL A 219 13.36 0.13 6.19
N PHE A 220 12.97 0.62 5.02
CA PHE A 220 13.74 0.46 3.77
C PHE A 220 14.79 1.55 3.53
N GLU A 221 14.91 2.56 4.42
CA GLU A 221 15.98 3.57 4.42
C GLU A 221 16.18 4.30 3.08
N ASN A 222 15.08 4.55 2.34
CA ASN A 222 15.15 5.50 1.22
C ASN A 222 15.31 6.94 1.77
N ASP A 223 16.01 7.78 1.01
CA ASP A 223 16.16 9.19 1.38
C ASP A 223 14.81 9.94 1.25
N PRO A 224 14.29 10.54 2.33
CA PRO A 224 12.99 11.21 2.30
C PRO A 224 12.95 12.47 1.42
N GLN A 225 14.07 13.18 1.24
CA GLN A 225 14.14 14.33 0.34
C GLN A 225 14.05 13.88 -1.11
N ILE A 226 14.74 12.79 -1.47
CA ILE A 226 14.69 12.22 -2.82
C ILE A 226 13.28 11.69 -3.11
N VAL A 227 12.75 10.84 -2.23
CA VAL A 227 11.40 10.25 -2.41
C VAL A 227 10.33 11.34 -2.48
N GLY A 228 10.39 12.34 -1.59
CA GLY A 228 9.47 13.47 -1.60
C GLY A 228 9.56 14.33 -2.86
N SER A 229 10.77 14.57 -3.37
CA SER A 229 10.98 15.32 -4.62
C SER A 229 10.40 14.58 -5.82
N LEU A 230 10.63 13.26 -5.91
CA LEU A 230 10.10 12.42 -6.98
C LEU A 230 8.57 12.30 -6.91
N PHE A 231 7.99 12.32 -5.71
CA PHE A 231 6.55 12.39 -5.55
C PHE A 231 6.01 13.74 -6.05
N GLY A 232 6.67 14.85 -5.71
CA GLY A 232 6.33 16.19 -6.19
C GLY A 232 6.44 16.35 -7.71
N GLU A 233 7.40 15.68 -8.35
CA GLU A 233 7.51 15.62 -9.82
C GLU A 233 6.41 14.78 -10.50
N ALA A 234 5.81 13.84 -9.77
CA ALA A 234 4.75 12.98 -10.30
C ALA A 234 3.34 13.59 -10.16
N LEU A 235 3.17 14.53 -9.21
CA LEU A 235 1.94 15.28 -8.97
C LEU A 235 1.72 16.39 -9.99
#